data_AF-A0A3C1RLY1-F1
#
_entry.id   AF-A0A3C1RLY1-F1
#
_cell.length_a   1.000
_cell.length_b   1.000
_cell.length_c   1.000
_cell.angle_alpha   90.00
_cell.angle_beta   90.00
_cell.angle_gamma   90.00
#
_symmetry.space_group_name_H-M   'P 1'
#
loop_
_entity.id
_entity.type
_entity.pdbx_description
1 polymer ?
#
loop_
_entity_poly.entity_id
_entity_poly.type
_entity_poly.pdbx_seq_one_letter_code
_entity_poly.pdbx_strand_id
1 'polypeptide(L)'
;MKLTYRGHQYKGSFSPMDVVESELTGKYRGQSADVRYPSHIPMPQTPHPLKYRGVSNSDVEPKHPLNEVSSLGRNQIEPVETRQSGTARLAHFEKALDENLAQVHTNHLCRLLERRRQAAAARGDRHLLRLLDLEAKQIAC
;
A
#
# COMPACT_ATOMS: atom_id res chain seq x y z
N MET A 1 -2.78 -27.52 22.69
CA MET A 1 -3.96 -26.80 23.21
C MET A 1 -5.22 -27.51 22.70
N LYS A 2 -6.23 -27.75 23.55
CA LYS A 2 -7.50 -28.38 23.12
C LYS A 2 -8.44 -27.29 22.59
N LEU A 3 -8.86 -27.38 21.32
CA LEU A 3 -9.77 -26.41 20.70
C LEU A 3 -11.20 -26.69 21.17
N THR A 4 -11.68 -25.89 22.12
CA THR A 4 -13.05 -25.98 22.64
C THR A 4 -13.76 -24.65 22.47
N TYR A 5 -14.96 -24.67 21.90
CA TYR A 5 -15.83 -23.49 21.78
C TYR A 5 -17.28 -23.89 22.04
N ARG A 6 -17.97 -23.16 22.93
CA ARG A 6 -19.36 -23.42 23.36
C ARG A 6 -19.64 -24.89 23.76
N GLY A 7 -18.70 -25.54 24.43
CA GLY A 7 -18.84 -26.94 24.86
C GLY A 7 -18.58 -27.98 23.76
N HIS A 8 -18.34 -27.57 22.52
CA HIS A 8 -17.94 -28.48 21.44
C HIS A 8 -16.42 -28.61 21.39
N GLN A 9 -15.95 -29.85 21.29
CA GLN A 9 -14.55 -30.18 21.06
C GLN A 9 -14.29 -30.26 19.55
N TYR A 10 -13.44 -29.37 19.05
CA TYR A 10 -13.02 -29.37 17.66
C TYR A 10 -11.78 -30.25 17.53
N LYS A 11 -11.79 -31.11 16.51
CA LYS A 11 -10.58 -31.81 16.09
C LYS A 11 -9.74 -30.83 15.28
N GLY A 12 -8.55 -30.49 15.78
CA GLY A 12 -7.60 -29.65 15.06
C GLY A 12 -6.92 -30.44 13.96
N SER A 13 -7.51 -30.49 12.77
CA SER A 13 -6.82 -30.95 11.55
C SER A 13 -6.24 -29.73 10.84
N PHE A 14 -5.05 -29.31 11.25
CA PHE A 14 -4.30 -28.31 10.49
C PHE A 14 -3.48 -29.02 9.43
N SER A 15 -3.60 -28.61 8.17
CA SER A 15 -2.63 -28.99 7.16
C SER A 15 -1.28 -28.39 7.56
N PRO A 16 -0.16 -29.15 7.47
CA PRO A 16 1.15 -28.53 7.57
C PRO A 16 1.22 -27.42 6.51
N MET A 17 1.47 -26.19 6.96
CA MET A 17 1.74 -25.06 6.07
C MET A 17 3.24 -24.84 6.08
N ASP A 18 3.82 -24.63 4.89
CA ASP A 18 5.20 -24.22 4.77
C ASP A 18 5.32 -22.77 5.24
N VAL A 19 6.25 -22.54 6.17
CA VAL A 19 6.48 -21.24 6.79
C VAL A 19 7.85 -20.76 6.35
N VAL A 20 7.93 -19.54 5.84
CA VAL A 20 9.18 -18.88 5.47
C VAL A 20 9.58 -17.92 6.59
N GLU A 21 10.84 -17.99 6.99
CA GLU A 21 11.40 -17.03 7.93
C GLU A 21 11.61 -15.69 7.22
N SER A 22 11.16 -14.60 7.82
CA SER A 22 11.40 -13.29 7.23
C SER A 22 12.86 -12.91 7.38
N GLU A 23 13.44 -12.37 6.31
CA GLU A 23 14.75 -11.71 6.36
C GLU A 23 14.75 -10.50 7.31
N LEU A 24 13.57 -9.93 7.58
CA LEU A 24 13.39 -8.82 8.50
C LEU A 24 13.43 -9.29 9.96
N THR A 25 14.62 -9.23 10.54
CA THR A 25 14.82 -9.47 11.97
C THR A 25 14.77 -8.15 12.74
N GLY A 26 13.88 -8.05 13.73
CA GLY A 26 13.70 -6.86 14.55
C GLY A 26 14.17 -7.08 15.99
N LYS A 27 14.26 -6.00 16.77
CA LYS A 27 14.35 -6.10 18.23
C LYS A 27 13.15 -5.42 18.87
N TYR A 28 12.39 -6.16 19.67
CA TYR A 28 11.31 -5.60 20.49
C TYR A 28 11.74 -5.65 21.96
N ARG A 29 11.83 -4.49 22.61
CA ARG A 29 12.27 -4.34 24.02
C ARG A 29 13.59 -5.06 24.34
N GLY A 30 14.54 -5.03 23.40
CA GLY A 30 15.85 -5.65 23.56
C GLY A 30 15.92 -7.15 23.23
N GLN A 31 14.79 -7.81 22.95
CA GLN A 31 14.75 -9.20 22.49
C GLN A 31 14.64 -9.25 20.97
N SER A 32 15.34 -10.19 20.33
CA SER A 32 15.16 -10.45 18.90
C SER A 32 13.74 -10.96 18.65
N ALA A 33 13.07 -10.34 17.68
CA ALA A 33 11.75 -10.70 17.23
C ALA A 33 11.85 -11.12 15.76
N ASP A 34 11.72 -12.42 15.53
CA ASP A 34 11.73 -13.00 14.20
C ASP A 34 10.29 -13.18 13.73
N VAL A 35 9.97 -12.62 12.57
CA VAL A 35 8.64 -12.74 11.99
C VAL A 35 8.64 -13.95 11.05
N ARG A 36 7.62 -14.79 11.18
CA ARG A 36 7.41 -15.95 10.32
C ARG A 36 6.09 -15.81 9.61
N TYR A 37 6.09 -15.98 8.30
CA TYR A 37 4.88 -15.87 7.48
C TYR A 37 4.70 -17.11 6.60
N PRO A 38 3.46 -17.48 6.25
CA PRO A 38 3.20 -18.60 5.36
C PRO A 38 3.85 -18.37 3.99
N SER A 39 4.43 -19.41 3.40
CA SER A 39 5.03 -19.34 2.07
C SER A 39 3.98 -18.98 1.01
N HIS A 40 4.31 -18.03 0.13
CA HIS A 40 3.49 -17.76 -1.04
C HIS A 40 3.92 -18.71 -2.16
N ILE A 41 3.09 -19.70 -2.48
CA ILE A 41 3.26 -20.52 -3.69
C ILE A 41 2.68 -19.71 -4.85
N PRO A 42 3.49 -19.21 -5.80
CA PRO A 42 2.98 -18.49 -6.95
C PRO A 42 2.10 -19.45 -7.77
N MET A 43 0.81 -19.13 -7.87
CA MET A 43 -0.09 -19.88 -8.72
C MET A 43 0.19 -19.48 -10.18
N PRO A 44 0.53 -20.42 -11.07
CA PRO A 44 0.76 -20.10 -12.47
C PRO A 44 -0.53 -19.55 -13.07
N GLN A 45 -0.49 -18.29 -13.50
CA GLN A 45 -1.62 -17.69 -14.20
C GLN A 45 -1.63 -18.20 -15.63
N THR A 46 -2.79 -18.70 -16.07
CA THR A 46 -2.98 -19.02 -17.49
C THR A 46 -3.06 -17.72 -18.28
N PRO A 47 -2.28 -17.55 -19.37
CA PRO A 47 -2.33 -16.35 -20.17
C PRO A 47 -3.70 -16.28 -20.86
N HIS A 48 -4.48 -15.26 -20.52
CA HIS A 48 -5.74 -14.97 -21.19
C HIS A 48 -5.48 -14.01 -22.34
N PRO A 49 -5.93 -14.30 -23.58
CA PRO A 49 -5.75 -13.40 -24.71
C PRO A 49 -6.75 -12.23 -24.60
N LEU A 50 -6.45 -11.27 -23.74
CA LEU A 50 -7.29 -10.08 -23.57
C LEU A 50 -7.06 -9.13 -24.74
N LYS A 51 -8.14 -8.50 -25.22
CA LYS A 51 -8.09 -7.48 -26.26
C LYS A 51 -8.85 -6.25 -25.79
N TYR A 52 -8.25 -5.07 -25.89
CA TYR A 52 -8.91 -3.79 -25.64
C TYR A 52 -8.80 -2.90 -26.88
N ARG A 53 -9.95 -2.46 -27.43
CA ARG A 53 -10.03 -1.67 -28.68
C ARG A 53 -9.20 -2.24 -29.84
N GLY A 54 -9.23 -3.56 -30.01
CA GLY A 54 -8.50 -4.27 -31.07
C GLY A 54 -7.01 -4.51 -30.79
N VAL A 55 -6.46 -3.95 -29.71
CA VAL A 55 -5.07 -4.19 -29.28
C VAL A 55 -5.03 -5.37 -28.33
N SER A 56 -4.16 -6.36 -28.60
CA SER A 56 -3.95 -7.51 -27.72
C SER A 56 -3.11 -7.12 -26.51
N ASN A 57 -3.68 -7.29 -25.32
CA ASN A 57 -3.00 -7.22 -24.04
C ASN A 57 -2.84 -8.66 -23.55
N SER A 58 -1.69 -9.26 -23.82
CA SER A 58 -1.32 -10.52 -23.19
C SER A 58 -0.03 -10.27 -22.45
N ASP A 59 -0.08 -10.35 -21.13
CA ASP A 59 1.12 -10.37 -20.29
C ASP A 59 1.79 -11.73 -20.47
N VAL A 60 2.52 -11.89 -21.57
CA VAL A 60 3.39 -13.05 -21.78
C VAL A 60 4.75 -12.71 -21.19
N GLU A 61 4.86 -12.81 -19.86
CA GLU A 61 6.13 -13.17 -19.25
C GLU A 61 5.92 -13.74 -17.84
N PRO A 62 5.95 -15.08 -17.66
CA PRO A 62 6.19 -15.63 -16.34
C PRO A 62 7.67 -15.36 -16.01
N LYS A 63 7.96 -14.23 -15.34
CA LYS A 63 9.26 -14.02 -14.70
C LYS A 63 9.39 -15.04 -13.57
N HIS A 64 10.04 -16.17 -13.87
CA HIS A 64 10.56 -17.07 -12.86
C HIS A 64 11.49 -16.29 -11.91
N PRO A 65 11.46 -16.55 -10.59
CA PRO A 65 12.54 -16.11 -9.73
C PRO A 65 13.70 -17.08 -9.90
N LEU A 66 14.76 -16.68 -10.60
CA LEU A 66 16.02 -17.40 -10.56
C LEU A 66 17.14 -16.43 -10.16
N ASN A 67 17.47 -16.48 -8.87
CA ASN A 67 18.87 -16.36 -8.49
C ASN A 67 19.62 -17.48 -9.21
N GLU A 68 20.50 -17.15 -10.14
CA GLU A 68 21.79 -17.84 -10.31
C GLU A 68 22.68 -17.08 -11.29
N VAL A 69 23.93 -16.98 -10.86
CA VAL A 69 25.03 -16.24 -11.47
C VAL A 69 25.48 -16.96 -12.74
N SER A 70 25.53 -16.27 -13.88
CA SER A 70 26.44 -16.67 -14.96
C SER A 70 26.89 -15.47 -15.79
N SER A 71 28.19 -15.25 -15.74
CA SER A 71 28.97 -14.27 -16.47
C SER A 71 29.15 -14.63 -17.95
N LEU A 72 29.27 -13.57 -18.78
CA LEU A 72 29.96 -13.44 -20.08
C LEU A 72 29.04 -13.06 -21.24
N GLY A 73 29.30 -11.88 -21.81
CA GLY A 73 28.69 -11.44 -23.06
C GLY A 73 28.90 -9.97 -23.36
N ARG A 74 30.17 -9.52 -23.37
CA ARG A 74 30.60 -8.21 -23.88
C ARG A 74 30.02 -7.96 -25.27
N ASN A 75 29.17 -6.95 -25.43
CA ASN A 75 28.92 -6.26 -26.69
C ASN A 75 28.47 -4.80 -26.44
N GLN A 76 29.43 -3.91 -26.68
CA GLN A 76 29.34 -2.55 -27.24
C GLN A 76 28.02 -1.78 -27.02
N ILE A 77 28.10 -0.77 -26.15
CA ILE A 77 27.10 0.28 -25.96
C ILE A 77 27.45 1.42 -26.94
N GLU A 78 26.65 1.58 -27.99
CA GLU A 78 26.52 2.86 -28.70
C GLU A 78 25.41 3.66 -27.99
N PRO A 79 25.63 4.94 -27.60
CA PRO A 79 24.61 5.75 -26.96
C PRO A 79 23.69 6.35 -28.02
N VAL A 80 22.62 5.63 -28.37
CA VAL A 80 21.50 6.27 -29.09
C VAL A 80 20.66 7.00 -28.06
N GLU A 81 20.72 8.33 -28.16
CA GLU A 81 20.03 9.33 -27.36
C GLU A 81 18.58 8.94 -27.05
N THR A 82 18.36 8.51 -25.82
CA THR A 82 17.04 8.30 -25.25
C THR A 82 16.28 9.63 -25.27
N ARG A 83 15.18 9.65 -26.01
CA ARG A 83 14.17 10.72 -26.03
C ARG A 83 13.82 11.18 -24.61
N GLN A 84 14.36 12.32 -24.19
CA GLN A 84 14.15 12.95 -22.88
C GLN A 84 12.75 13.59 -22.70
N SER A 85 11.73 13.15 -23.44
CA SER A 85 10.41 13.81 -23.44
C SER A 85 9.38 13.15 -22.51
N GLY A 86 9.66 11.95 -21.99
CA GLY A 86 8.70 11.18 -21.16
C GLY A 86 8.73 11.47 -19.65
N THR A 87 9.89 11.82 -19.10
CA THR A 87 10.09 11.96 -17.64
C THR A 87 9.49 13.24 -17.07
N ALA A 88 9.49 14.33 -17.85
CA ALA A 88 8.85 15.58 -17.42
C ALA A 88 7.34 15.41 -17.23
N ARG A 89 6.66 14.68 -18.13
CA ARG A 89 5.21 14.47 -18.05
C ARG A 89 4.82 13.66 -16.81
N LEU A 90 5.53 12.57 -16.50
CA LEU A 90 5.25 11.77 -15.30
C LEU A 90 5.47 12.56 -14.01
N ALA A 91 6.55 13.34 -13.92
CA ALA A 91 6.80 14.19 -12.75
C ALA A 91 5.75 15.30 -12.56
N HIS A 92 5.16 15.82 -13.64
CA HIS A 92 4.03 16.76 -13.55
C HIS A 92 2.74 16.08 -13.10
N PHE A 93 2.47 14.84 -13.54
CA PHE A 93 1.31 14.07 -13.09
C PHE A 93 1.39 13.70 -11.61
N GLU A 94 2.56 13.27 -11.12
CA GLU A 94 2.76 12.95 -9.69
C GLU A 94 2.57 14.19 -8.82
N LYS A 95 3.17 15.33 -9.19
CA LYS A 95 2.98 16.59 -8.46
C LYS A 95 1.52 17.06 -8.47
N ALA A 96 0.86 16.98 -9.63
CA ALA A 96 -0.55 17.34 -9.73
C ALA A 96 -1.43 16.39 -8.88
N LEU A 97 -1.11 15.10 -8.80
CA LEU A 97 -1.81 14.16 -7.95
C LEU A 97 -1.65 14.50 -6.46
N ASP A 98 -0.41 14.80 -6.03
CA ASP A 98 -0.10 15.16 -4.65
C ASP A 98 -0.77 16.48 -4.23
N GLU A 99 -0.78 17.49 -5.11
CA GLU A 99 -1.49 18.76 -4.88
C GLU A 99 -3.00 18.55 -4.76
N ASN A 100 -3.59 17.74 -5.64
CA ASN A 100 -5.02 17.41 -5.57
C ASN A 100 -5.36 16.64 -4.29
N LEU A 101 -4.52 15.70 -3.86
CA LEU A 101 -4.71 14.95 -2.62
C LEU A 101 -4.63 15.89 -1.41
N ALA A 102 -3.62 16.77 -1.38
CA ALA A 102 -3.48 17.77 -0.33
C ALA A 102 -4.72 18.66 -0.23
N GLN A 103 -5.26 19.14 -1.37
CA GLN A 103 -6.49 19.93 -1.43
C GLN A 103 -7.73 19.15 -0.95
N VAL A 104 -7.87 17.88 -1.33
CA VAL A 104 -8.99 17.05 -0.86
C VAL A 104 -8.90 16.84 0.64
N HIS A 105 -7.70 16.61 1.17
CA HIS A 105 -7.44 16.43 2.59
C HIS A 105 -7.78 17.70 3.40
N THR A 106 -7.31 18.88 2.97
CA THR A 106 -7.64 20.15 3.64
C THR A 106 -9.14 20.42 3.61
N ASN A 107 -9.79 20.24 2.46
CA ASN A 107 -11.24 20.38 2.35
C ASN A 107 -12.01 19.43 3.27
N HIS A 108 -11.55 18.18 3.41
CA HIS A 108 -12.16 17.21 4.32
C HIS A 108 -12.00 17.65 5.79
N LEU A 109 -10.81 18.13 6.18
CA LEU A 109 -10.58 18.64 7.53
C LEU A 109 -11.47 19.85 7.84
N CYS A 110 -11.61 20.81 6.93
CA CYS A 110 -12.50 21.96 7.14
C CYS A 110 -13.96 21.54 7.30
N ARG A 111 -14.46 20.62 6.46
CA ARG A 111 -15.83 20.08 6.58
C ARG A 111 -16.06 19.30 7.87
N LEU A 112 -15.04 18.62 8.38
CA LEU A 112 -15.12 17.91 9.66
C LEU A 112 -15.20 18.90 10.82
N LEU A 113 -14.35 19.93 10.82
CA LEU A 113 -14.37 21.00 11.80
C LEU A 113 -15.73 21.72 11.83
N GLU A 114 -16.28 22.05 10.66
CA GLU A 114 -17.57 22.72 10.55
C GLU A 114 -18.70 21.89 11.17
N ARG A 115 -18.76 20.59 10.86
CA ARG A 115 -19.73 19.66 11.47
C ARG A 115 -19.58 19.59 12.99
N ARG A 116 -18.35 19.59 13.50
CA ARG A 116 -18.09 19.60 14.95
C ARG A 116 -18.52 20.91 15.60
N ARG A 117 -18.30 22.06 14.94
CA ARG A 117 -18.79 23.36 15.42
C ARG A 117 -20.32 23.40 15.45
N GLN A 118 -20.99 22.92 14.41
CA GLN A 118 -22.45 22.83 14.37
C GLN A 118 -23.00 21.94 15.50
N ALA A 119 -22.39 20.78 15.73
CA ALA A 119 -22.77 19.88 16.82
C ALA A 119 -22.53 20.51 18.21
N ALA A 120 -21.41 21.20 18.41
CA ALA A 120 -21.09 21.90 19.65
C ALA A 120 -22.04 23.08 19.89
N ALA A 121 -22.39 23.83 18.84
CA ALA A 121 -23.36 24.92 18.90
C ALA A 121 -24.76 24.42 19.26
N ALA A 122 -25.21 23.32 18.66
CA ALA A 122 -26.48 22.69 18.98
C ALA A 122 -26.56 22.21 20.45
N ARG A 123 -25.42 21.80 21.02
CA ARG A 123 -25.30 21.43 22.44
C ARG A 123 -25.13 22.63 23.39
N GLY A 124 -24.82 23.81 22.86
CA GLY A 124 -24.53 25.01 23.67
C GLY A 124 -23.14 25.02 24.33
N ASP A 125 -22.21 24.15 23.91
CA ASP A 125 -20.89 24.00 24.52
C ASP A 125 -19.92 25.12 24.09
N ARG A 126 -19.95 26.23 24.82
CA ARG A 126 -19.13 27.43 24.53
C ARG A 126 -17.62 27.21 24.67
N HIS A 127 -17.21 26.33 25.58
CA HIS A 127 -15.79 26.00 25.76
C HIS A 127 -15.25 25.25 24.54
N LEU A 128 -16.00 24.25 24.06
CA LEU A 128 -15.62 23.47 22.88
C LEU A 128 -15.59 24.34 21.62
N LEU A 129 -16.54 25.26 21.45
CA LEU A 129 -16.54 26.20 20.33
C LEU A 129 -15.27 27.05 20.30
N ARG A 130 -14.80 27.57 21.44
CA ARG A 130 -13.53 28.33 21.50
C ARG A 130 -12.33 27.49 21.09
N LEU A 131 -12.26 26.23 21.53
CA LEU A 131 -11.17 25.34 21.14
C LEU A 131 -11.19 25.05 19.64
N LEU A 132 -12.36 24.78 19.08
CA LEU A 132 -12.53 24.55 17.64
C LEU A 132 -12.19 25.80 16.81
N ASP A 133 -12.44 27.00 17.33
CA ASP A 133 -12.04 28.26 16.68
C ASP A 133 -10.51 28.44 16.67
N LEU A 134 -9.81 27.95 17.70
CA LEU A 134 -8.34 27.94 17.73
C LEU A 134 -7.78 26.90 16.76
N GLU A 135 -8.37 25.70 16.71
CA GLU A 135 -7.99 24.65 15.76
C GLU A 135 -8.19 25.10 14.31
N ALA A 136 -9.28 25.83 14.01
CA ALA A 136 -9.52 26.37 12.67
C ALA A 136 -8.37 27.27 12.20
N LYS A 137 -7.94 28.21 13.06
CA LYS A 137 -6.80 29.11 12.78
C LYS A 137 -5.50 28.36 12.51
N GLN A 138 -5.30 27.19 13.13
CA GLN A 138 -4.09 26.38 12.92
C GLN A 138 -4.14 25.59 11.60
N ILE A 139 -5.31 25.10 11.22
CA ILE A 139 -5.50 24.28 10.01
C ILE A 139 -5.67 25.18 8.77
N ALA A 140 -5.74 26.50 8.95
CA ALA A 140 -6.01 27.50 7.91
C ALA A 140 -7.34 27.23 7.17
N CYS A 141 -8.32 26.76 7.93
CA CYS A 141 -9.74 26.93 7.63
C CYS A 141 -10.21 28.24 8.35
#